data_AF-A0A0C3MNK2-F1
#
_entry.id   AF-A0A0C3MNK2-F1
#
_cell.length_a   1.000
_cell.length_b   1.000
_cell.length_c   1.000
_cell.angle_alpha   90.00
_cell.angle_beta   90.00
_cell.angle_gamma   90.00
#
_symmetry.space_group_name_H-M   'P 1'
#
loop_
_entity.id
_entity.type
_entity.pdbx_description
1 polymer ?
#
loop_
_entity_poly.entity_id
_entity_poly.type
_entity_poly.pdbx_seq_one_letter_code
_entity_poly.pdbx_strand_id
1 'polypeptide(L)'
;MARLARRRPLDFWPGFVDALASLLMVMVFVILIFVIGQFVLADAVSGRDRALAQLEADLATLARTLSLEQSARQRAEAEVGELSASLSAARRESEARGNELLAARDELHAAQDEARSRREEATRIVADIEALQRLKTELEAEAARLASALDTSERGLKEHKEMSAAAIAQVELLNRQLAAVREQLEQLNAALDAAKLAAKDKDLKLEELGRELNLALAGRVKELARYRSEFFGRLQEVLGKRKDVQIVGDRFVFSSEVLFASASDEVSADGMVQLTRLAETLKTLSADMPKDLPWVLQVDGHTDRRPIATARFPSNWELSTARALAIVKFLRGQGIPPERLAATGYGEFHPLDARSTEEAYTRNRRIELKLTSR
;
A
#
# COMPACT_ATOMS: atom_id res chain seq x y z
N MET A 1 -24.94 155.14 -144.91
CA MET A 1 -23.81 155.81 -145.61
C MET A 1 -23.65 157.26 -145.12
N ALA A 2 -22.66 157.99 -145.65
CA ALA A 2 -22.17 159.37 -145.41
C ALA A 2 -23.02 160.49 -146.12
N ARG A 3 -22.85 161.84 -146.02
CA ARG A 3 -21.99 162.85 -145.31
C ARG A 3 -22.56 164.31 -145.57
N LEU A 4 -21.84 165.38 -145.18
CA LEU A 4 -21.81 166.79 -145.74
C LEU A 4 -22.67 167.95 -145.10
N ALA A 5 -22.40 169.24 -145.46
CA ALA A 5 -22.50 170.44 -144.55
C ALA A 5 -22.69 171.89 -145.18
N ARG A 6 -23.17 172.93 -144.40
CA ARG A 6 -22.82 174.42 -144.44
C ARG A 6 -23.64 175.39 -143.49
N ARG A 7 -23.00 176.49 -142.97
CA ARG A 7 -23.52 177.85 -142.47
C ARG A 7 -24.36 178.00 -141.13
N ARG A 8 -24.57 179.27 -140.66
CA ARG A 8 -25.07 179.85 -139.34
C ARG A 8 -26.63 179.92 -139.16
N PRO A 9 -27.31 180.32 -138.02
CA PRO A 9 -27.01 181.39 -137.01
C PRO A 9 -27.33 181.14 -135.47
N LEU A 10 -28.36 181.78 -134.84
CA LEU A 10 -28.62 181.99 -133.37
C LEU A 10 -30.14 181.85 -132.95
N ASP A 11 -30.43 181.43 -131.69
CA ASP A 11 -31.64 181.67 -130.80
C ASP A 11 -33.03 181.00 -131.10
N PHE A 12 -34.08 180.82 -130.22
CA PHE A 12 -34.34 180.89 -128.73
C PHE A 12 -35.69 180.20 -128.26
N TRP A 13 -35.77 179.60 -127.03
CA TRP A 13 -36.93 179.37 -126.05
C TRP A 13 -38.27 178.66 -126.47
N PRO A 14 -39.21 178.11 -125.61
CA PRO A 14 -39.28 177.58 -124.20
C PRO A 14 -39.36 176.01 -124.07
N GLY A 15 -39.49 175.34 -122.90
CA GLY A 15 -39.40 175.79 -121.49
C GLY A 15 -40.15 174.99 -120.38
N PHE A 16 -41.29 174.30 -120.63
CA PHE A 16 -42.26 173.94 -119.55
C PHE A 16 -42.40 172.44 -119.16
N VAL A 17 -41.62 171.52 -119.74
CA VAL A 17 -41.88 170.06 -119.62
C VAL A 17 -41.17 169.39 -118.42
N ASP A 18 -40.07 169.97 -117.93
CA ASP A 18 -39.11 169.25 -117.07
C ASP A 18 -39.65 168.94 -115.66
N ALA A 19 -40.36 169.90 -115.04
CA ALA A 19 -40.80 169.80 -113.64
C ALA A 19 -41.79 168.65 -113.35
N LEU A 20 -42.57 168.20 -114.35
CA LEU A 20 -43.63 167.21 -114.15
C LEU A 20 -43.11 165.77 -114.24
N ALA A 21 -42.05 165.54 -115.03
CA ALA A 21 -41.38 164.24 -115.12
C ALA A 21 -40.59 163.90 -113.84
N SER A 22 -39.96 164.90 -113.21
CA SER A 22 -39.20 164.71 -111.96
C SER A 22 -40.09 164.19 -110.82
N LEU A 23 -41.31 164.71 -110.70
CA LEU A 23 -42.23 164.40 -109.60
C LEU A 23 -42.75 162.95 -109.67
N LEU A 24 -42.97 162.42 -110.89
CA LEU A 24 -43.40 161.05 -111.12
C LEU A 24 -42.28 160.04 -110.82
N MET A 25 -41.03 160.35 -111.22
CA MET A 25 -39.86 159.55 -110.86
C MET A 25 -39.66 159.46 -109.34
N VAL A 26 -39.80 160.56 -108.60
CA VAL A 26 -39.73 160.56 -107.13
C VAL A 26 -40.81 159.67 -106.51
N MET A 27 -42.05 159.73 -107.02
CA MET A 27 -43.14 158.91 -106.49
C MET A 27 -42.91 157.40 -106.72
N VAL A 28 -42.45 157.00 -107.92
CA VAL A 28 -42.10 155.60 -108.21
C VAL A 28 -40.92 155.14 -107.36
N PHE A 29 -39.91 155.99 -107.15
CA PHE A 29 -38.76 155.69 -106.29
C PHE A 29 -39.15 155.48 -104.83
N VAL A 30 -40.03 156.33 -104.28
CA VAL A 30 -40.59 156.17 -102.91
C VAL A 30 -41.40 154.88 -102.78
N ILE A 31 -42.24 154.56 -103.77
CA ILE A 31 -43.01 153.30 -103.77
C ILE A 31 -42.06 152.08 -103.88
N LEU A 32 -41.02 152.14 -104.70
CA LEU A 32 -40.03 151.06 -104.83
C LEU A 32 -39.28 150.83 -103.51
N ILE A 33 -38.83 151.91 -102.85
CA ILE A 33 -38.21 151.84 -101.52
C ILE A 33 -39.19 151.26 -100.49
N PHE A 34 -40.46 151.66 -100.54
CA PHE A 34 -41.48 151.13 -99.62
C PHE A 34 -41.73 149.63 -99.87
N VAL A 35 -41.85 149.18 -101.11
CA VAL A 35 -42.03 147.76 -101.46
C VAL A 35 -40.80 146.93 -101.09
N ILE A 36 -39.59 147.43 -101.32
CA ILE A 36 -38.35 146.78 -100.89
C ILE A 36 -38.29 146.73 -99.35
N GLY A 37 -38.65 147.82 -98.66
CA GLY A 37 -38.72 147.86 -97.20
C GLY A 37 -39.76 146.90 -96.62
N GLN A 38 -40.94 146.79 -97.23
CA GLN A 38 -41.97 145.81 -96.90
C GLN A 38 -41.49 144.38 -97.14
N PHE A 39 -40.81 144.11 -98.26
CA PHE A 39 -40.25 142.80 -98.57
C PHE A 39 -39.14 142.41 -97.58
N VAL A 40 -38.20 143.30 -97.29
CA VAL A 40 -37.13 143.07 -96.31
C VAL A 40 -37.68 142.90 -94.89
N LEU A 41 -38.72 143.67 -94.52
CA LEU A 41 -39.39 143.50 -93.24
C LEU A 41 -40.18 142.18 -93.17
N ALA A 42 -40.87 141.79 -94.23
CA ALA A 42 -41.60 140.52 -94.31
C ALA A 42 -40.65 139.31 -94.33
N ASP A 43 -39.50 139.40 -95.00
CA ASP A 43 -38.48 138.36 -95.00
C ASP A 43 -37.81 138.27 -93.61
N ALA A 44 -37.49 139.40 -92.99
CA ALA A 44 -36.95 139.43 -91.62
C ALA A 44 -37.95 138.90 -90.56
N VAL A 45 -39.25 139.23 -90.68
CA VAL A 45 -40.30 138.68 -89.82
C VAL A 45 -40.50 137.19 -90.10
N SER A 46 -40.62 136.77 -91.36
CA SER A 46 -40.78 135.34 -91.68
C SER A 46 -39.55 134.49 -91.31
N GLY A 47 -38.34 135.07 -91.38
CA GLY A 47 -37.10 134.45 -90.91
C GLY A 47 -37.09 134.32 -89.39
N ARG A 48 -37.58 135.33 -88.66
CA ARG A 48 -37.79 135.27 -87.20
C ARG A 48 -38.86 134.25 -86.82
N ASP A 49 -39.96 134.17 -87.56
CA ASP A 49 -41.05 133.21 -87.31
C ASP A 49 -40.59 131.77 -87.59
N ARG A 50 -39.83 131.55 -88.67
CA ARG A 50 -39.16 130.25 -88.93
C ARG A 50 -38.17 129.89 -87.83
N ALA A 51 -37.38 130.85 -87.35
CA ALA A 51 -36.44 130.63 -86.26
C ALA A 51 -37.16 130.33 -84.93
N LEU A 52 -38.28 130.98 -84.65
CA LEU A 52 -39.14 130.69 -83.49
C LEU A 52 -39.77 129.30 -83.59
N ALA A 53 -40.36 128.94 -84.74
CA ALA A 53 -40.94 127.62 -84.96
C ALA A 53 -39.90 126.49 -84.85
N GLN A 54 -38.67 126.72 -85.34
CA GLN A 54 -37.55 125.80 -85.13
C GLN A 54 -37.19 125.69 -83.64
N LEU A 55 -37.09 126.83 -82.93
CA LEU A 55 -36.76 126.84 -81.50
C LEU A 55 -37.84 126.15 -80.66
N GLU A 56 -39.13 126.31 -81.01
CA GLU A 56 -40.24 125.60 -80.38
C GLU A 56 -40.19 124.08 -80.65
N ALA A 57 -39.85 123.66 -81.87
CA ALA A 57 -39.66 122.25 -82.22
C ALA A 57 -38.44 121.63 -81.49
N ASP A 58 -37.34 122.38 -81.39
CA ASP A 58 -36.14 121.98 -80.65
C ASP A 58 -36.42 121.89 -79.14
N LEU A 59 -37.16 122.86 -78.57
CA LEU A 59 -37.61 122.84 -77.16
C LEU A 59 -38.57 121.68 -76.88
N ALA A 60 -39.52 121.39 -77.78
CA ALA A 60 -40.41 120.24 -77.64
C ALA A 60 -39.64 118.91 -77.71
N THR A 61 -38.61 118.84 -78.57
CA THR A 61 -37.73 117.67 -78.68
C THR A 61 -36.88 117.50 -77.42
N LEU A 62 -36.28 118.59 -76.91
CA LEU A 62 -35.52 118.62 -75.65
C LEU A 62 -36.37 118.26 -74.44
N ALA A 63 -37.62 118.74 -74.38
CA ALA A 63 -38.56 118.37 -73.31
C ALA A 63 -38.91 116.87 -73.37
N ARG A 64 -39.07 116.32 -74.58
CA ARG A 64 -39.34 114.89 -74.78
C ARG A 64 -38.14 114.01 -74.43
N THR A 65 -36.93 114.39 -74.83
CA THR A 65 -35.72 113.64 -74.45
C THR A 65 -35.45 113.74 -72.95
N LEU A 66 -35.59 114.92 -72.35
CA LEU A 66 -35.46 115.10 -70.89
C LEU A 66 -36.47 114.26 -70.11
N SER A 67 -37.73 114.17 -70.57
CA SER A 67 -38.76 113.31 -69.98
C SER A 67 -38.43 111.81 -70.10
N LEU A 68 -37.88 111.38 -71.24
CA LEU A 68 -37.40 110.00 -71.43
C LEU A 68 -36.19 109.68 -70.55
N GLU A 69 -35.21 110.58 -70.45
CA GLU A 69 -34.05 110.47 -69.56
C GLU A 69 -34.48 110.42 -68.08
N GLN A 70 -35.39 111.30 -67.66
CA GLN A 70 -35.97 111.27 -66.31
C GLN A 70 -36.69 109.95 -66.03
N SER A 71 -37.46 109.43 -67.00
CA SER A 71 -38.17 108.16 -66.87
C SER A 71 -37.22 106.96 -66.83
N ALA A 72 -36.17 106.96 -67.65
CA ALA A 72 -35.13 105.92 -67.64
C ALA A 72 -34.35 105.93 -66.33
N ARG A 73 -33.98 107.12 -65.85
CA ARG A 73 -33.34 107.33 -64.55
C ARG A 73 -34.21 106.83 -63.39
N GLN A 74 -35.50 107.15 -63.36
CA GLN A 74 -36.43 106.67 -62.33
C GLN A 74 -36.53 105.13 -62.32
N ARG A 75 -36.53 104.48 -63.50
CA ARG A 75 -36.50 103.01 -63.59
C ARG A 75 -35.19 102.44 -63.08
N ALA A 76 -34.05 103.02 -63.44
CA ALA A 76 -32.75 102.58 -62.95
C ALA A 76 -32.60 102.78 -61.43
N GLU A 77 -33.10 103.89 -60.88
CA GLU A 77 -33.15 104.14 -59.42
C GLU A 77 -34.04 103.11 -58.70
N ALA A 78 -35.17 102.71 -59.31
CA ALA A 78 -36.04 101.64 -58.78
C ALA A 78 -35.38 100.25 -58.86
N GLU A 79 -34.76 99.90 -59.98
CA GLU A 79 -34.05 98.63 -60.20
C GLU A 79 -32.85 98.48 -59.24
N VAL A 80 -32.07 99.56 -59.04
CA VAL A 80 -31.00 99.59 -58.03
C VAL A 80 -31.56 99.43 -56.62
N GLY A 81 -32.74 100.01 -56.33
CA GLY A 81 -33.45 99.81 -55.07
C GLY A 81 -33.85 98.34 -54.84
N GLU A 82 -34.42 97.69 -55.85
CA GLU A 82 -34.82 96.28 -55.81
C GLU A 82 -33.61 95.34 -55.68
N LEU A 83 -32.56 95.56 -56.48
CA LEU A 83 -31.32 94.79 -56.41
C LEU A 83 -30.60 94.96 -55.06
N SER A 84 -30.60 96.17 -54.50
CA SER A 84 -30.06 96.44 -53.16
C SER A 84 -30.86 95.72 -52.07
N ALA A 85 -32.20 95.74 -52.15
CA ALA A 85 -33.07 95.01 -51.25
C ALA A 85 -32.84 93.49 -51.34
N SER A 86 -32.78 92.94 -52.55
CA SER A 86 -32.52 91.52 -52.83
C SER A 86 -31.14 91.08 -52.30
N LEU A 87 -30.09 91.86 -52.58
CA LEU A 87 -28.74 91.61 -52.05
C LEU A 87 -28.72 91.64 -50.50
N SER A 88 -29.46 92.56 -49.87
CA SER A 88 -29.58 92.62 -48.41
C SER A 88 -30.33 91.41 -47.82
N ALA A 89 -31.27 90.83 -48.56
CA ALA A 89 -32.02 89.64 -48.15
C ALA A 89 -31.13 88.40 -48.28
N ALA A 90 -30.50 88.20 -49.44
CA ALA A 90 -29.55 87.10 -49.68
C ALA A 90 -28.36 87.12 -48.71
N ARG A 91 -27.86 88.32 -48.36
CA ARG A 91 -26.81 88.48 -47.35
C ARG A 91 -27.28 88.04 -45.96
N ARG A 92 -28.46 88.47 -45.51
CA ARG A 92 -29.05 88.04 -44.23
C ARG A 92 -29.32 86.54 -44.18
N GLU A 93 -29.76 85.95 -45.30
CA GLU A 93 -29.95 84.50 -45.40
C GLU A 93 -28.61 83.75 -45.34
N SER A 94 -27.56 84.24 -45.99
CA SER A 94 -26.21 83.67 -45.91
C SER A 94 -25.62 83.78 -44.50
N GLU A 95 -25.83 84.91 -43.81
CA GLU A 95 -25.44 85.11 -42.41
C GLU A 95 -26.23 84.17 -41.47
N ALA A 96 -27.52 83.97 -41.69
CA ALA A 96 -28.34 83.01 -40.93
C ALA A 96 -27.88 81.55 -41.13
N ARG A 97 -27.73 81.10 -42.39
CA ARG A 97 -27.20 79.76 -42.71
C ARG A 97 -25.77 79.57 -42.17
N GLY A 98 -24.96 80.62 -42.16
CA GLY A 98 -23.62 80.60 -41.56
C GLY A 98 -23.68 80.33 -40.04
N ASN A 99 -24.60 80.97 -39.33
CA ASN A 99 -24.81 80.74 -37.90
C ASN A 99 -25.40 79.34 -37.62
N GLU A 100 -26.33 78.85 -38.45
CA GLU A 100 -26.87 77.48 -38.37
C GLU A 100 -25.78 76.42 -38.57
N LEU A 101 -24.89 76.61 -39.54
CA LEU A 101 -23.74 75.72 -39.78
C LEU A 101 -22.71 75.74 -38.64
N LEU A 102 -22.53 76.88 -37.97
CA LEU A 102 -21.69 76.96 -36.77
C LEU A 102 -22.34 76.21 -35.59
N ALA A 103 -23.62 76.43 -35.32
CA ALA A 103 -24.35 75.72 -34.28
C ALA A 103 -24.34 74.19 -34.50
N ALA A 104 -24.66 73.74 -35.71
CA ALA A 104 -24.63 72.32 -36.07
C ALA A 104 -23.23 71.70 -35.99
N ARG A 105 -22.17 72.49 -36.23
CA ARG A 105 -20.77 72.06 -36.03
C ARG A 105 -20.43 71.89 -34.56
N ASP A 106 -20.85 72.82 -33.71
CA ASP A 106 -20.58 72.78 -32.28
C ASP A 106 -21.36 71.62 -31.61
N GLU A 107 -22.61 71.39 -32.02
CA GLU A 107 -23.39 70.20 -31.64
C GLU A 107 -22.72 68.89 -32.07
N LEU A 108 -22.21 68.82 -33.32
CA LEU A 108 -21.49 67.66 -33.82
C LEU A 108 -20.21 67.38 -33.01
N HIS A 109 -19.45 68.41 -32.64
CA HIS A 109 -18.27 68.26 -31.79
C HIS A 109 -18.63 67.77 -30.39
N ALA A 110 -19.67 68.34 -29.77
CA ALA A 110 -20.15 67.89 -28.46
C ALA A 110 -20.59 66.41 -28.49
N ALA A 111 -21.32 66.00 -29.53
CA ALA A 111 -21.72 64.61 -29.73
C ALA A 111 -20.53 63.67 -30.00
N GLN A 112 -19.48 64.15 -30.69
CA GLN A 112 -18.24 63.39 -30.90
C GLN A 112 -17.46 63.19 -29.60
N ASP A 113 -17.36 64.21 -28.75
CA ASP A 113 -16.70 64.13 -27.44
C ASP A 113 -17.49 63.23 -26.46
N GLU A 114 -18.82 63.29 -26.46
CA GLU A 114 -19.65 62.36 -25.69
C GLU A 114 -19.49 60.92 -26.18
N ALA A 115 -19.55 60.68 -27.50
CA ALA A 115 -19.36 59.36 -28.08
C ALA A 115 -17.95 58.80 -27.80
N ARG A 116 -16.93 59.66 -27.79
CA ARG A 116 -15.57 59.32 -27.39
C ARG A 116 -15.52 58.92 -25.91
N SER A 117 -16.10 59.72 -25.01
CA SER A 117 -16.14 59.43 -23.57
C SER A 117 -16.82 58.10 -23.28
N ARG A 118 -18.00 57.84 -23.88
CA ARG A 118 -18.72 56.56 -23.78
C ARG A 118 -17.92 55.39 -24.35
N ARG A 119 -17.12 55.60 -25.40
CA ARG A 119 -16.24 54.56 -25.97
C ARG A 119 -15.07 54.24 -25.05
N GLU A 120 -14.46 55.25 -24.43
CA GLU A 120 -13.41 55.08 -23.43
C GLU A 120 -13.95 54.35 -22.18
N GLU A 121 -15.15 54.70 -21.70
CA GLU A 121 -15.85 53.97 -20.62
C GLU A 121 -16.15 52.51 -21.01
N ALA A 122 -16.73 52.27 -22.19
CA ALA A 122 -16.99 50.91 -22.68
C ALA A 122 -15.72 50.06 -22.76
N THR A 123 -14.57 50.63 -23.17
CA THR A 123 -13.30 49.90 -23.19
C THR A 123 -12.80 49.52 -21.79
N ARG A 124 -13.06 50.36 -20.76
CA ARG A 124 -12.75 50.02 -19.36
C ARG A 124 -13.65 48.89 -18.85
N ILE A 125 -14.96 49.00 -19.09
CA ILE A 125 -15.93 47.97 -18.68
C ILE A 125 -15.61 46.60 -19.32
N VAL A 126 -15.20 46.58 -20.60
CA VAL A 126 -14.76 45.33 -21.26
C VAL A 126 -13.51 44.75 -20.58
N ALA A 127 -12.51 45.58 -20.25
CA ALA A 127 -11.31 45.12 -19.54
C ALA A 127 -11.64 44.58 -18.13
N ASP A 128 -12.56 45.23 -17.40
CA ASP A 128 -13.03 44.78 -16.08
C ASP A 128 -13.79 43.46 -16.18
N ILE A 129 -14.64 43.27 -17.21
CA ILE A 129 -15.33 42.01 -17.47
C ILE A 129 -14.33 40.89 -17.75
N GLU A 130 -13.30 41.12 -18.57
CA GLU A 130 -12.25 40.13 -18.83
C GLU A 130 -11.42 39.79 -17.58
N ALA A 131 -11.20 40.75 -16.68
CA ALA A 131 -10.51 40.54 -15.41
C ALA A 131 -11.38 39.72 -14.44
N LEU A 132 -12.68 40.04 -14.33
CA LEU A 132 -13.64 39.29 -13.51
C LEU A 132 -13.87 37.87 -14.05
N GLN A 133 -13.87 37.66 -15.36
CA GLN A 133 -13.94 36.33 -15.96
C GLN A 133 -12.71 35.48 -15.62
N ARG A 134 -11.50 36.06 -15.69
CA ARG A 134 -10.26 35.39 -15.25
C ARG A 134 -10.31 35.01 -13.77
N LEU A 135 -10.64 35.96 -12.89
CA LEU A 135 -10.79 35.71 -11.45
C LEU A 135 -11.84 34.63 -11.15
N LYS A 136 -12.97 34.64 -11.85
CA LYS A 136 -13.98 33.57 -11.75
C LYS A 136 -13.40 32.21 -12.09
N THR A 137 -12.66 32.08 -13.20
CA THR A 137 -12.05 30.79 -13.58
C THR A 137 -10.96 30.32 -12.61
N GLU A 138 -10.21 31.25 -11.99
CA GLU A 138 -9.23 30.94 -10.95
C GLU A 138 -9.91 30.42 -9.67
N LEU A 139 -10.96 31.10 -9.21
CA LEU A 139 -11.76 30.68 -8.05
C LEU A 139 -12.49 29.34 -8.27
N GLU A 140 -13.01 29.08 -9.47
CA GLU A 140 -13.60 27.79 -9.83
C GLU A 140 -12.55 26.66 -9.81
N ALA A 141 -11.33 26.93 -10.29
CA ALA A 141 -10.23 25.97 -10.21
C ALA A 141 -9.74 25.74 -8.77
N GLU A 142 -9.70 26.77 -7.93
CA GLU A 142 -9.36 26.66 -6.51
C GLU A 142 -10.43 25.89 -5.73
N ALA A 143 -11.71 26.19 -5.95
CA ALA A 143 -12.83 25.45 -5.35
C ALA A 143 -12.80 23.96 -5.73
N ALA A 144 -12.51 23.63 -7.00
CA ALA A 144 -12.35 22.24 -7.44
C ALA A 144 -11.16 21.53 -6.77
N ARG A 145 -10.03 22.22 -6.57
CA ARG A 145 -8.87 21.70 -5.83
C ARG A 145 -9.21 21.45 -4.37
N LEU A 146 -9.88 22.39 -3.70
CA LEU A 146 -10.30 22.26 -2.30
C LEU A 146 -11.30 21.13 -2.11
N ALA A 147 -12.26 20.95 -3.03
CA ALA A 147 -13.21 19.84 -2.99
C ALA A 147 -12.51 18.47 -3.12
N SER A 148 -11.53 18.35 -4.03
CA SER A 148 -10.74 17.12 -4.20
C SER A 148 -9.82 16.83 -2.99
N ALA A 149 -9.26 17.87 -2.39
CA ALA A 149 -8.48 17.75 -1.15
C ALA A 149 -9.36 17.32 0.04
N LEU A 150 -10.58 17.86 0.14
CA LEU A 150 -11.56 17.47 1.17
C LEU A 150 -11.99 16.01 1.01
N ASP A 151 -12.41 15.58 -0.17
CA ASP A 151 -12.77 14.18 -0.45
C ASP A 151 -11.60 13.21 -0.14
N THR A 152 -10.37 13.60 -0.47
CA THR A 152 -9.17 12.81 -0.12
C THR A 152 -8.93 12.75 1.40
N SER A 153 -9.16 13.85 2.11
CA SER A 153 -9.07 13.91 3.57
C SER A 153 -10.17 13.09 4.25
N GLU A 154 -11.40 13.14 3.74
CA GLU A 154 -12.54 12.35 4.25
C GLU A 154 -12.33 10.85 4.02
N ARG A 155 -11.84 10.44 2.84
CA ARG A 155 -11.44 9.05 2.57
C ARG A 155 -10.34 8.58 3.52
N GLY A 156 -9.26 9.36 3.67
CA GLY A 156 -8.18 9.04 4.62
C GLY A 156 -8.65 8.97 6.07
N LEU A 157 -9.55 9.86 6.50
CA LEU A 157 -10.14 9.83 7.84
C LEU A 157 -11.02 8.59 8.05
N LYS A 158 -11.76 8.16 7.04
CA LYS A 158 -12.55 6.92 7.07
C LYS A 158 -11.65 5.69 7.19
N GLU A 159 -10.62 5.59 6.35
CA GLU A 159 -9.61 4.51 6.40
C GLU A 159 -8.93 4.46 7.78
N HIS A 160 -8.49 5.60 8.33
CA HIS A 160 -7.91 5.67 9.68
C HIS A 160 -8.89 5.24 10.78
N LYS A 161 -10.19 5.56 10.67
CA LYS A 161 -11.21 5.10 11.62
C LYS A 161 -11.42 3.59 11.53
N GLU A 162 -11.47 3.02 10.33
CA GLU A 162 -11.61 1.58 10.10
C GLU A 162 -10.38 0.82 10.61
N MET A 163 -9.17 1.30 10.33
CA MET A 163 -7.92 0.76 10.88
C MET A 163 -7.87 0.85 12.41
N SER A 164 -8.31 1.96 12.99
CA SER A 164 -8.37 2.13 14.46
C SER A 164 -9.36 1.17 15.11
N ALA A 165 -10.56 1.01 14.53
CA ALA A 165 -11.55 0.04 15.00
C ALA A 165 -11.03 -1.41 14.90
N ALA A 166 -10.36 -1.76 13.80
CA ALA A 166 -9.72 -3.06 13.63
C ALA A 166 -8.59 -3.30 14.64
N ALA A 167 -7.77 -2.28 14.94
CA ALA A 167 -6.72 -2.36 15.94
C ALA A 167 -7.27 -2.55 17.36
N ILE A 168 -8.36 -1.85 17.71
CA ILE A 168 -9.06 -2.04 19.00
C ILE A 168 -9.60 -3.47 19.11
N ALA A 169 -10.28 -3.98 18.07
CA ALA A 169 -10.78 -5.36 18.05
C ALA A 169 -9.65 -6.40 18.16
N GLN A 170 -8.50 -6.15 17.53
CA GLN A 170 -7.32 -7.00 17.66
C GLN A 170 -6.74 -6.99 19.08
N VAL A 171 -6.70 -5.84 19.76
CA VAL A 171 -6.27 -5.74 21.16
C VAL A 171 -7.23 -6.46 22.10
N GLU A 172 -8.55 -6.34 21.88
CA GLU A 172 -9.54 -7.13 22.64
C GLU A 172 -9.35 -8.64 22.45
N LEU A 173 -9.15 -9.09 21.21
CA LEU A 173 -8.89 -10.50 20.91
C LEU A 173 -7.63 -11.01 21.61
N LEU A 174 -6.52 -10.27 21.52
CA LEU A 174 -5.26 -10.60 22.18
C LEU A 174 -5.42 -10.63 23.71
N ASN A 175 -6.19 -9.72 24.30
CA ASN A 175 -6.48 -9.72 25.73
C ASN A 175 -7.30 -10.95 26.16
N ARG A 176 -8.28 -11.38 25.36
CA ARG A 176 -9.04 -12.63 25.61
C ARG A 176 -8.14 -13.87 25.48
N GLN A 177 -7.27 -13.91 24.48
CA GLN A 177 -6.28 -14.98 24.32
C GLN A 177 -5.29 -15.03 25.49
N LEU A 178 -4.79 -13.87 25.94
CA LEU A 178 -3.89 -13.79 27.10
C LEU A 178 -4.57 -14.24 28.40
N ALA A 179 -5.85 -13.93 28.59
CA ALA A 179 -6.63 -14.43 29.72
C ALA A 179 -6.76 -15.96 29.69
N ALA A 180 -7.11 -16.54 28.52
CA ALA A 180 -7.21 -17.99 28.35
C ALA A 180 -5.86 -18.71 28.56
N VAL A 181 -4.75 -18.15 28.08
CA VAL A 181 -3.40 -18.71 28.32
C VAL A 181 -3.01 -18.64 29.80
N ARG A 182 -3.38 -17.56 30.51
CA ARG A 182 -3.16 -17.48 31.97
C ARG A 182 -3.95 -18.53 32.73
N GLU A 183 -5.21 -18.77 32.35
CA GLU A 183 -6.03 -19.83 32.93
C GLU A 183 -5.44 -21.23 32.67
N GLN A 184 -4.96 -21.50 31.45
CA GLN A 184 -4.27 -22.74 31.11
C GLN A 184 -2.98 -22.94 31.92
N LEU A 185 -2.22 -21.87 32.18
CA LEU A 185 -1.01 -21.93 33.01
C LEU A 185 -1.33 -22.22 34.48
N GLU A 186 -2.38 -21.61 35.04
CA GLU A 186 -2.88 -21.93 36.40
C GLU A 186 -3.31 -23.40 36.50
N GLN A 187 -4.09 -23.90 35.53
CA GLN A 187 -4.50 -25.31 35.48
C GLN A 187 -3.30 -26.27 35.37
N LEU A 188 -2.29 -25.94 34.54
CA LEU A 188 -1.07 -26.73 34.41
C LEU A 188 -0.22 -26.72 35.68
N ASN A 189 -0.09 -25.57 36.36
CA ASN A 189 0.64 -25.48 37.63
C ASN A 189 -0.05 -26.31 38.72
N ALA A 190 -1.38 -26.20 38.86
CA ALA A 190 -2.15 -27.01 39.79
C ALA A 190 -2.04 -28.52 39.51
N ALA A 191 -2.09 -28.91 38.24
CA ALA A 191 -1.89 -30.31 37.83
C ALA A 191 -0.46 -30.80 38.10
N LEU A 192 0.55 -29.96 37.88
CA LEU A 192 1.95 -30.27 38.16
C LEU A 192 2.20 -30.44 39.67
N ASP A 193 1.64 -29.59 40.52
CA ASP A 193 1.82 -29.68 41.97
C ASP A 193 1.06 -30.87 42.55
N ALA A 194 -0.14 -31.18 42.05
CA ALA A 194 -0.83 -32.44 42.36
C ALA A 194 -0.01 -33.68 41.94
N ALA A 195 0.62 -33.64 40.76
CA ALA A 195 1.49 -34.72 40.28
C ALA A 195 2.76 -34.88 41.14
N LYS A 196 3.39 -33.79 41.57
CA LYS A 196 4.53 -33.82 42.51
C LYS A 196 4.14 -34.42 43.86
N LEU A 197 2.98 -34.04 44.40
CA LEU A 197 2.48 -34.58 45.67
C LEU A 197 2.24 -36.10 45.53
N ALA A 198 1.56 -36.52 44.47
CA ALA A 198 1.29 -37.93 44.19
C ALA A 198 2.55 -38.76 43.89
N ALA A 199 3.61 -38.15 43.36
CA ALA A 199 4.92 -38.80 43.22
C ALA A 199 5.58 -39.01 44.59
N LYS A 200 5.61 -37.98 45.44
CA LYS A 200 6.16 -38.05 46.79
C LYS A 200 5.46 -39.11 47.67
N ASP A 201 4.14 -39.21 47.59
CA ASP A 201 3.37 -40.24 48.31
C ASP A 201 3.71 -41.66 47.82
N LYS A 202 3.98 -41.84 46.52
CA LYS A 202 4.44 -43.12 45.96
C LYS A 202 5.84 -43.47 46.44
N ASP A 203 6.75 -42.50 46.46
CA ASP A 203 8.13 -42.71 46.93
C ASP A 203 8.17 -43.16 48.40
N LEU A 204 7.40 -42.50 49.28
CA LEU A 204 7.24 -42.91 50.68
C LEU A 204 6.70 -44.34 50.81
N LYS A 205 5.72 -44.70 49.96
CA LYS A 205 5.11 -46.03 49.95
C LYS A 205 6.04 -47.12 49.40
N LEU A 206 6.92 -46.77 48.46
CA LEU A 206 7.99 -47.64 47.97
C LEU A 206 9.08 -47.86 49.04
N GLU A 207 9.42 -46.83 49.82
CA GLU A 207 10.36 -46.95 50.95
C GLU A 207 9.79 -47.81 52.09
N GLU A 208 8.50 -47.66 52.40
CA GLU A 208 7.78 -48.52 53.35
C GLU A 208 7.75 -49.99 52.87
N LEU A 209 7.29 -50.24 51.64
CA LEU A 209 7.20 -51.59 51.08
C LEU A 209 8.59 -52.25 50.93
N GLY A 210 9.62 -51.46 50.60
CA GLY A 210 11.01 -51.93 50.56
C GLY A 210 11.54 -52.34 51.94
N ARG A 211 11.18 -51.63 53.01
CA ARG A 211 11.52 -52.02 54.39
C ARG A 211 10.77 -53.28 54.83
N GLU A 212 9.48 -53.37 54.54
CA GLU A 212 8.66 -54.56 54.85
C GLU A 212 9.20 -55.81 54.12
N LEU A 213 9.48 -55.69 52.82
CA LEU A 213 10.03 -56.79 52.02
C LEU A 213 11.41 -57.22 52.53
N ASN A 214 12.30 -56.28 52.86
CA ASN A 214 13.62 -56.61 53.41
C ASN A 214 13.53 -57.32 54.77
N LEU A 215 12.60 -56.91 55.65
CA LEU A 215 12.33 -57.58 56.92
C LEU A 215 11.79 -59.00 56.71
N ALA A 216 10.83 -59.18 55.79
CA ALA A 216 10.26 -60.48 55.45
C ALA A 216 11.31 -61.43 54.85
N LEU A 217 12.16 -60.94 53.93
CA LEU A 217 13.27 -61.68 53.34
C LEU A 217 14.29 -62.10 54.41
N ALA A 218 14.70 -61.19 55.30
CA ALA A 218 15.62 -61.50 56.40
C ALA A 218 15.04 -62.58 57.34
N GLY A 219 13.73 -62.51 57.63
CA GLY A 219 13.01 -63.54 58.36
C GLY A 219 13.08 -64.92 57.69
N ARG A 220 12.75 -65.00 56.39
CA ARG A 220 12.82 -66.24 55.61
C ARG A 220 14.22 -66.81 55.50
N VAL A 221 15.25 -65.98 55.26
CA VAL A 221 16.65 -66.45 55.20
C VAL A 221 17.07 -67.06 56.54
N LYS A 222 16.69 -66.45 57.67
CA LYS A 222 16.98 -66.97 59.01
C LYS A 222 16.26 -68.29 59.29
N GLU A 223 15.00 -68.42 58.88
CA GLU A 223 14.19 -69.63 58.98
C GLU A 223 14.80 -70.80 58.17
N LEU A 224 15.11 -70.56 56.89
CA LEU A 224 15.73 -71.56 56.01
C LEU A 224 17.11 -71.99 56.51
N ALA A 225 17.92 -71.06 57.02
CA ALA A 225 19.22 -71.36 57.62
C ALA A 225 19.10 -72.26 58.86
N ARG A 226 18.09 -72.03 59.71
CA ARG A 226 17.79 -72.88 60.87
C ARG A 226 17.41 -74.30 60.46
N TYR A 227 16.47 -74.46 59.53
CA TYR A 227 16.06 -75.79 59.05
C TYR A 227 17.23 -76.59 58.45
N ARG A 228 18.12 -75.94 57.68
CA ARG A 228 19.33 -76.57 57.15
C ARG A 228 20.26 -77.10 58.26
N SER A 229 20.46 -76.32 59.32
CA SER A 229 21.32 -76.72 60.44
C SER A 229 20.71 -77.84 61.29
N GLU A 230 19.41 -77.80 61.59
CA GLU A 230 18.72 -78.88 62.30
C GLU A 230 18.78 -80.21 61.53
N PHE A 231 18.61 -80.15 60.21
CA PHE A 231 18.70 -81.32 59.31
C PHE A 231 20.09 -81.94 59.27
N PHE A 232 21.13 -81.11 59.11
CA PHE A 232 22.50 -81.59 59.10
C PHE A 232 22.86 -82.26 60.44
N GLY A 233 22.47 -81.65 61.57
CA GLY A 233 22.68 -82.23 62.90
C GLY A 233 22.00 -83.60 63.09
N ARG A 234 20.74 -83.74 62.66
CA ARG A 234 20.04 -85.04 62.72
C ARG A 234 20.68 -86.09 61.80
N LEU A 235 21.09 -85.72 60.59
CA LEU A 235 21.78 -86.62 59.67
C LEU A 235 23.15 -87.05 60.24
N GLN A 236 23.85 -86.12 60.88
CA GLN A 236 25.12 -86.36 61.57
C GLN A 236 24.97 -87.34 62.73
N GLU A 237 23.89 -87.24 63.53
CA GLU A 237 23.66 -88.17 64.64
C GLU A 237 23.46 -89.62 64.17
N VAL A 238 22.75 -89.82 63.06
CA VAL A 238 22.46 -91.16 62.50
C VAL A 238 23.70 -91.76 61.82
N LEU A 239 24.46 -90.96 61.07
CA LEU A 239 25.60 -91.46 60.30
C LEU A 239 26.92 -91.48 61.10
N GLY A 240 27.10 -90.60 62.08
CA GLY A 240 28.37 -90.43 62.81
C GLY A 240 28.69 -91.51 63.85
N LYS A 241 27.72 -92.34 64.24
CA LYS A 241 27.91 -93.44 65.21
C LYS A 241 28.44 -94.73 64.54
N ARG A 242 28.86 -94.68 63.27
CA ARG A 242 29.15 -95.83 62.40
C ARG A 242 30.65 -95.89 62.08
N LYS A 243 31.24 -97.09 62.06
CA LYS A 243 32.70 -97.28 61.88
C LYS A 243 33.15 -97.13 60.42
N ASP A 244 32.19 -97.17 59.50
CA ASP A 244 32.29 -97.17 58.04
C ASP A 244 32.15 -95.78 57.40
N VAL A 245 31.82 -94.75 58.19
CA VAL A 245 31.62 -93.36 57.73
C VAL A 245 32.52 -92.41 58.52
N GLN A 246 33.26 -91.55 57.83
CA GLN A 246 34.02 -90.45 58.45
C GLN A 246 33.33 -89.12 58.17
N ILE A 247 33.15 -88.28 59.20
CA ILE A 247 32.59 -86.93 59.05
C ILE A 247 33.75 -85.95 58.95
N VAL A 248 33.79 -85.18 57.85
CA VAL A 248 34.79 -84.13 57.61
C VAL A 248 34.07 -82.84 57.27
N GLY A 249 33.94 -81.94 58.25
CA GLY A 249 33.15 -80.71 58.10
C GLY A 249 31.68 -81.00 57.85
N ASP A 250 31.18 -80.57 56.69
CA ASP A 250 29.80 -80.76 56.21
C ASP A 250 29.62 -82.04 55.36
N ARG A 251 30.61 -82.93 55.33
CA ARG A 251 30.66 -84.08 54.41
C ARG A 251 30.71 -85.42 55.13
N PHE A 252 29.96 -86.39 54.59
CA PHE A 252 30.00 -87.78 54.99
C PHE A 252 30.86 -88.57 53.99
N VAL A 253 32.00 -89.05 54.44
CA VAL A 253 33.00 -89.75 53.61
C VAL A 253 32.86 -91.26 53.81
N PHE A 254 32.62 -91.98 52.72
CA PHE A 254 32.50 -93.44 52.65
C PHE A 254 33.71 -94.01 51.89
N SER A 255 34.31 -95.09 52.38
CA SER A 255 35.34 -95.81 51.61
C SER A 255 34.71 -96.47 50.38
N SER A 256 35.28 -96.23 49.20
CA SER A 256 34.72 -96.78 47.95
C SER A 256 34.81 -98.31 47.87
N GLU A 257 35.68 -98.96 48.65
CA GLU A 257 35.80 -100.43 48.70
C GLU A 257 34.63 -101.11 49.40
N VAL A 258 33.95 -100.39 50.29
CA VAL A 258 32.75 -100.87 50.98
C VAL A 258 31.55 -100.76 50.04
N LEU A 259 31.50 -99.71 49.22
CA LEU A 259 30.40 -99.44 48.30
C LEU A 259 30.55 -100.12 46.93
N PHE A 260 31.76 -100.41 46.46
CA PHE A 260 32.05 -100.92 45.12
C PHE A 260 33.20 -101.93 45.10
N ALA A 261 33.15 -102.86 44.15
CA ALA A 261 34.34 -103.64 43.79
C ALA A 261 35.42 -102.76 43.15
N SER A 262 36.68 -103.22 43.19
CA SER A 262 37.79 -102.54 42.52
C SER A 262 37.53 -102.39 41.01
N ALA A 263 37.88 -101.23 40.45
CA ALA A 263 37.63 -100.85 39.05
C ALA A 263 36.16 -100.97 38.56
N SER A 264 35.17 -101.04 39.44
CA SER A 264 33.73 -101.12 39.10
C SER A 264 32.93 -99.93 39.65
N ASP A 265 31.83 -99.58 38.95
CA ASP A 265 30.76 -98.67 39.38
C ASP A 265 29.49 -99.42 39.84
N GLU A 266 29.53 -100.75 39.86
CA GLU A 266 28.43 -101.58 40.37
C GLU A 266 28.48 -101.65 41.91
N VAL A 267 27.40 -101.20 42.54
CA VAL A 267 27.28 -101.13 44.01
C VAL A 267 27.28 -102.55 44.60
N SER A 268 28.15 -102.79 45.58
CA SER A 268 28.25 -104.07 46.30
C SER A 268 26.98 -104.39 47.10
N ALA A 269 26.77 -105.65 47.49
CA ALA A 269 25.63 -106.02 48.33
C ALA A 269 25.62 -105.25 49.67
N ASP A 270 26.77 -105.12 50.32
CA ASP A 270 26.94 -104.34 51.55
C ASP A 270 26.70 -102.84 51.31
N GLY A 271 27.18 -102.31 50.18
CA GLY A 271 26.93 -100.94 49.75
C GLY A 271 25.44 -100.66 49.52
N MET A 272 24.68 -101.59 48.93
CA MET A 272 23.24 -101.45 48.78
C MET A 272 22.54 -101.39 50.16
N VAL A 273 22.95 -102.21 51.13
CA VAL A 273 22.41 -102.16 52.51
C VAL A 273 22.71 -100.81 53.17
N GLN A 274 23.91 -100.26 52.98
CA GLN A 274 24.28 -98.94 53.53
C GLN A 274 23.49 -97.79 52.87
N LEU A 275 23.41 -97.78 51.55
CA LEU A 275 22.69 -96.75 50.78
C LEU A 275 21.17 -96.83 50.99
N THR A 276 20.60 -98.01 51.25
CA THR A 276 19.17 -98.16 51.59
C THR A 276 18.87 -97.46 52.91
N ARG A 277 19.67 -97.72 53.95
CA ARG A 277 19.53 -97.05 55.27
C ARG A 277 19.74 -95.54 55.19
N LEU A 278 20.67 -95.09 54.34
CA LEU A 278 20.84 -93.67 54.03
C LEU A 278 19.59 -93.09 53.37
N ALA A 279 19.00 -93.77 52.38
CA ALA A 279 17.76 -93.32 51.73
C ALA A 279 16.57 -93.28 52.71
N GLU A 280 16.42 -94.27 53.59
CA GLU A 280 15.42 -94.27 54.67
C GLU A 280 15.59 -93.07 55.62
N THR A 281 16.84 -92.79 56.01
CA THR A 281 17.19 -91.64 56.86
C THR A 281 16.83 -90.33 56.17
N LEU A 282 17.24 -90.16 54.90
CA LEU A 282 16.96 -88.96 54.11
C LEU A 282 15.46 -88.77 53.88
N LYS A 283 14.70 -89.84 53.60
CA LYS A 283 13.23 -89.78 53.50
C LYS A 283 12.61 -89.29 54.81
N THR A 284 12.95 -89.93 55.92
CA THR A 284 12.41 -89.61 57.25
C THR A 284 12.70 -88.15 57.60
N LEU A 285 13.95 -87.71 57.44
CA LEU A 285 14.34 -86.34 57.74
C LEU A 285 13.73 -85.31 56.77
N SER A 286 13.53 -85.66 55.49
CA SER A 286 12.91 -84.77 54.49
C SER A 286 11.39 -84.64 54.63
N ALA A 287 10.72 -85.59 55.30
CA ALA A 287 9.29 -85.52 55.59
C ALA A 287 8.96 -84.39 56.59
N ASP A 288 9.88 -84.11 57.53
CA ASP A 288 9.77 -83.03 58.51
C ASP A 288 10.10 -81.63 57.92
N MET A 289 10.51 -81.54 56.65
CA MET A 289 10.99 -80.29 56.05
C MET A 289 9.92 -79.50 55.28
N PRO A 290 10.03 -78.16 55.25
CA PRO A 290 9.33 -77.34 54.26
C PRO A 290 9.68 -77.80 52.84
N LYS A 291 8.65 -78.03 52.01
CA LYS A 291 8.80 -78.57 50.64
C LYS A 291 9.58 -77.63 49.71
N ASP A 292 9.55 -76.34 50.02
CA ASP A 292 10.18 -75.20 49.36
C ASP A 292 11.65 -74.97 49.77
N LEU A 293 12.15 -75.61 50.83
CA LEU A 293 13.57 -75.54 51.21
C LEU A 293 14.43 -76.12 50.06
N PRO A 294 15.38 -75.36 49.46
CA PRO A 294 16.05 -75.77 48.21
C PRO A 294 17.26 -76.71 48.41
N TRP A 295 17.18 -77.66 49.36
CA TRP A 295 18.26 -78.62 49.64
C TRP A 295 18.50 -79.61 48.50
N VAL A 296 19.76 -79.99 48.29
CA VAL A 296 20.22 -81.02 47.35
C VAL A 296 21.31 -81.85 48.03
N LEU A 297 21.19 -83.17 47.97
CA LEU A 297 22.28 -84.10 48.28
C LEU A 297 23.18 -84.24 47.06
N GLN A 298 24.41 -83.74 47.20
CA GLN A 298 25.45 -83.92 46.19
C GLN A 298 26.32 -85.13 46.58
N VAL A 299 26.49 -86.04 45.63
CA VAL A 299 27.33 -87.23 45.69
C VAL A 299 28.61 -86.96 44.90
N ASP A 300 29.74 -86.91 45.59
CA ASP A 300 31.05 -86.61 45.03
C ASP A 300 31.91 -87.89 44.98
N GLY A 301 32.28 -88.31 43.77
CA GLY A 301 33.13 -89.49 43.55
C GLY A 301 34.60 -89.10 43.42
N HIS A 302 35.48 -89.89 44.05
CA HIS A 302 36.93 -89.71 43.95
C HIS A 302 37.66 -91.04 43.69
N THR A 303 38.82 -90.96 43.04
CA THR A 303 39.74 -92.08 42.84
C THR A 303 41.05 -91.84 43.59
N ASP A 304 41.90 -92.87 43.64
CA ASP A 304 43.33 -92.62 43.83
C ASP A 304 44.01 -92.26 42.50
N ARG A 305 45.29 -91.91 42.55
CA ARG A 305 46.08 -91.43 41.41
C ARG A 305 46.66 -92.53 40.51
N ARG A 306 46.36 -93.81 40.76
CA ARG A 306 46.76 -94.87 39.83
C ARG A 306 45.83 -94.77 38.61
N PRO A 307 46.37 -94.67 37.38
CA PRO A 307 45.54 -94.46 36.20
C PRO A 307 44.70 -95.70 35.90
N ILE A 308 43.42 -95.50 35.61
CA ILE A 308 42.55 -96.49 34.96
C ILE A 308 42.41 -96.13 33.48
N ALA A 309 42.57 -97.13 32.61
CA ALA A 309 42.40 -97.01 31.17
C ALA A 309 41.74 -98.28 30.62
N THR A 310 40.42 -98.36 30.79
CA THR A 310 39.60 -99.50 30.34
C THR A 310 38.57 -99.04 29.32
N ALA A 311 38.01 -99.97 28.54
CA ALA A 311 36.96 -99.64 27.57
C ALA A 311 35.68 -99.06 28.21
N ARG A 312 35.40 -99.38 29.49
CA ARG A 312 34.26 -98.85 30.27
C ARG A 312 34.59 -97.54 30.99
N PHE A 313 35.84 -97.38 31.44
CA PHE A 313 36.35 -96.19 32.13
C PHE A 313 37.70 -95.77 31.51
N PRO A 314 37.69 -94.85 30.52
CA PRO A 314 38.91 -94.36 29.86
C PRO A 314 39.86 -93.58 30.77
N SER A 315 39.33 -92.93 31.82
CA SER A 315 40.11 -92.28 32.87
C SER A 315 39.43 -92.36 34.25
N ASN A 316 40.12 -91.85 35.25
CA ASN A 316 39.61 -91.72 36.61
C ASN A 316 38.44 -90.73 36.74
N TRP A 317 38.27 -89.78 35.80
CA TRP A 317 37.07 -88.92 35.75
C TRP A 317 35.81 -89.73 35.43
N GLU A 318 35.85 -90.62 34.45
CA GLU A 318 34.70 -91.48 34.12
C GLU A 318 34.41 -92.47 35.26
N LEU A 319 35.42 -93.08 35.86
CA LEU A 319 35.22 -93.99 37.00
C LEU A 319 34.59 -93.30 38.21
N SER A 320 35.10 -92.12 38.60
CA SER A 320 34.54 -91.36 39.72
C SER A 320 33.13 -90.86 39.45
N THR A 321 32.88 -90.33 38.25
CA THR A 321 31.54 -89.86 37.83
C THR A 321 30.54 -91.02 37.76
N ALA A 322 30.94 -92.17 37.21
CA ALA A 322 30.09 -93.35 37.10
C ALA A 322 29.69 -93.87 38.50
N ARG A 323 30.64 -93.95 39.45
CA ARG A 323 30.36 -94.33 40.85
C ARG A 323 29.40 -93.37 41.55
N ALA A 324 29.63 -92.06 41.45
CA ALA A 324 28.72 -91.06 42.00
C ALA A 324 27.31 -91.17 41.38
N LEU A 325 27.24 -91.35 40.06
CA LEU A 325 25.98 -91.53 39.33
C LEU A 325 25.28 -92.85 39.66
N ALA A 326 26.01 -93.93 39.93
CA ALA A 326 25.45 -95.21 40.36
C ALA A 326 24.74 -95.08 41.72
N ILE A 327 25.34 -94.35 42.66
CA ILE A 327 24.73 -94.03 43.94
C ILE A 327 23.49 -93.15 43.77
N VAL A 328 23.54 -92.10 42.94
CA VAL A 328 22.36 -91.27 42.63
C VAL A 328 21.24 -92.11 41.99
N LYS A 329 21.56 -92.98 41.04
CA LYS A 329 20.59 -93.92 40.42
C LYS A 329 19.98 -94.85 41.48
N PHE A 330 20.79 -95.36 42.41
CA PHE A 330 20.33 -96.21 43.51
C PHE A 330 19.41 -95.45 44.47
N LEU A 331 19.82 -94.29 44.98
CA LEU A 331 19.02 -93.45 45.89
C LEU A 331 17.70 -92.99 45.23
N ARG A 332 17.71 -92.68 43.93
CA ARG A 332 16.50 -92.43 43.14
C ARG A 332 15.61 -93.66 43.06
N GLY A 333 16.18 -94.85 42.82
CA GLY A 333 15.45 -96.13 42.85
C GLY A 333 14.85 -96.44 44.21
N GLN A 334 15.54 -96.05 45.29
CA GLN A 334 15.00 -96.06 46.65
C GLN A 334 13.92 -95.00 46.89
N GLY A 335 13.61 -94.11 45.94
CA GLY A 335 12.53 -93.13 46.06
C GLY A 335 12.93 -91.78 46.67
N ILE A 336 14.22 -91.39 46.61
CA ILE A 336 14.62 -89.99 46.82
C ILE A 336 14.29 -89.19 45.55
N PRO A 337 13.66 -88.00 45.64
CA PRO A 337 13.27 -87.24 44.45
C PRO A 337 14.48 -86.84 43.59
N PRO A 338 14.46 -87.02 42.25
CA PRO A 338 15.60 -86.73 41.37
C PRO A 338 16.13 -85.30 41.49
N GLU A 339 15.24 -84.33 41.72
CA GLU A 339 15.58 -82.92 41.87
C GLU A 339 16.39 -82.61 43.15
N ARG A 340 16.40 -83.54 44.11
CA ARG A 340 17.18 -83.49 45.36
C ARG A 340 18.55 -84.17 45.24
N LEU A 341 18.92 -84.69 44.08
CA LEU A 341 20.15 -85.46 43.88
C LEU A 341 21.05 -84.80 42.83
N ALA A 342 22.34 -84.72 43.13
CA ALA A 342 23.39 -84.35 42.19
C ALA A 342 24.54 -85.38 42.26
N ALA A 343 25.17 -85.68 41.14
CA ALA A 343 26.40 -86.48 41.07
C ALA A 343 27.53 -85.64 40.48
N THR A 344 28.74 -85.78 41.01
CA THR A 344 29.95 -85.14 40.48
C THR A 344 31.10 -86.11 40.64
N GLY A 345 31.88 -86.34 39.59
CA GLY A 345 33.19 -87.01 39.70
C GLY A 345 34.29 -85.96 39.79
N TYR A 346 35.33 -86.24 40.57
CA TYR A 346 36.50 -85.39 40.74
C TYR A 346 37.83 -86.07 40.35
N GLY A 347 37.78 -87.32 39.90
CA GLY A 347 38.95 -88.14 39.61
C GLY A 347 39.94 -88.20 40.79
N GLU A 348 41.24 -88.15 40.46
CA GLU A 348 42.34 -88.10 41.42
C GLU A 348 42.66 -86.68 41.94
N PHE A 349 42.05 -85.64 41.38
CA PHE A 349 42.49 -84.24 41.51
C PHE A 349 42.17 -83.59 42.87
N HIS A 350 41.45 -84.31 43.74
CA HIS A 350 41.12 -83.89 45.10
C HIS A 350 41.48 -85.01 46.11
N PRO A 351 42.77 -85.27 46.37
CA PRO A 351 43.19 -86.27 47.37
C PRO A 351 43.02 -85.74 48.80
N LEU A 352 42.58 -86.61 49.73
CA LEU A 352 42.64 -86.36 51.17
C LEU A 352 44.04 -86.62 51.74
N ASP A 353 44.79 -87.52 51.11
CA ASP A 353 46.11 -87.93 51.55
C ASP A 353 47.06 -87.98 50.34
N ALA A 354 48.03 -87.06 50.30
CA ALA A 354 48.93 -86.94 49.15
C ALA A 354 49.96 -88.08 49.05
N ARG A 355 50.11 -88.91 50.09
CA ARG A 355 51.18 -89.94 50.21
C ARG A 355 50.99 -91.09 49.22
N SER A 356 52.10 -91.76 48.90
CA SER A 356 52.18 -92.86 47.91
C SER A 356 52.02 -94.26 48.53
N THR A 357 51.16 -94.41 49.54
CA THR A 357 50.96 -95.69 50.25
C THR A 357 49.57 -96.25 49.97
N GLU A 358 49.36 -97.55 50.14
CA GLU A 358 48.04 -98.16 49.90
C GLU A 358 46.98 -97.59 50.85
N GLU A 359 47.33 -97.23 52.08
CA GLU A 359 46.40 -96.56 53.01
C GLU A 359 45.96 -95.19 52.47
N ALA A 360 46.89 -94.41 51.91
CA ALA A 360 46.59 -93.12 51.29
C ALA A 360 45.72 -93.29 50.03
N TYR A 361 46.02 -94.29 49.19
CA TYR A 361 45.17 -94.61 48.04
C TYR A 361 43.76 -95.04 48.48
N THR A 362 43.63 -95.90 49.48
CA THR A 362 42.32 -96.34 50.01
C THR A 362 41.52 -95.17 50.58
N ARG A 363 42.17 -94.23 51.28
CA ARG A 363 41.52 -93.00 51.76
C ARG A 363 41.11 -92.05 50.63
N ASN A 364 41.83 -92.04 49.51
CA ASN A 364 41.50 -91.21 48.35
C ASN A 364 40.35 -91.80 47.51
N ARG A 365 40.30 -93.14 47.37
CA ARG A 365 39.17 -93.90 46.81
C ARG A 365 37.95 -93.82 47.73
N ARG A 366 37.18 -92.74 47.62
CA ARG A 366 36.02 -92.48 48.48
C ARG A 366 34.83 -91.92 47.72
N ILE A 367 33.69 -91.92 48.38
CA ILE A 367 32.52 -91.12 48.04
C ILE A 367 32.30 -90.11 49.17
N GLU A 368 32.18 -88.83 48.84
CA GLU A 368 31.73 -87.80 49.79
C GLU A 368 30.27 -87.47 49.51
N LEU A 369 29.45 -87.36 50.56
CA LEU A 369 28.08 -86.87 50.47
C LEU A 369 28.00 -85.53 51.21
N LYS A 370 27.49 -84.49 50.53
CA LYS A 370 27.28 -83.17 51.13
C LYS A 370 25.90 -82.62 50.81
N LEU A 371 25.45 -81.66 51.62
CA LEU A 371 24.15 -81.02 51.48
C LEU A 371 24.32 -79.55 51.09
N THR A 372 23.91 -79.22 49.86
CA THR A 372 23.96 -77.86 49.33
C THR A 372 22.55 -77.28 49.18
N SER A 373 22.44 -75.96 49.03
CA SER A 373 21.28 -75.37 48.35
C SER A 373 21.51 -75.36 46.84
N ARG A 374 20.42 -75.28 46.06
CA ARG A 374 20.48 -74.74 44.70
C ARG A 374 20.81 -73.24 44.70
#